data_AF-A0A436WAK5-F1
#
_entry.id   AF-A0A436WAK5-F1
#
_cell.length_a   1.000
_cell.length_b   1.000
_cell.length_c   1.000
_cell.angle_alpha   90.00
_cell.angle_beta   90.00
_cell.angle_gamma   90.00
#
_symmetry.space_group_name_H-M   'P 1'
#
loop_
_entity.id
_entity.type
_entity.pdbx_description
1 polymer ?
#
loop_
_entity_poly.entity_id
_entity_poly.type
_entity_poly.pdbx_seq_one_letter_code
_entity_poly.pdbx_strand_id
1 'polypeptide(L)'
;PEDRRGHAIVPMMDVERNFGLGNHGRFASLGVIKGPERRRAAKRYVEELHIRPAAIGTEMRNLSGGNQQKVVIARWLATGARVFLFDEPTRGIDVGAKAEIYALLRRLAADGAALLVVSSELPELLLICHRIGIVSGGRVRKIVANDAGLTEERLIALAAREDNS
;
A
#
# COMPACT_ATOMS: atom_id res chain seq x y z
N PRO A 1 0.36 1.41 -23.19
CA PRO A 1 -0.33 2.51 -22.49
C PRO A 1 -0.02 2.42 -20.98
N GLU A 2 1.11 2.98 -20.62
CA GLU A 2 1.82 2.70 -19.37
C GLU A 2 1.83 3.98 -18.52
N ASP A 3 0.63 4.41 -18.12
CA ASP A 3 0.50 5.44 -17.10
C ASP A 3 -0.76 5.21 -16.28
N ARG A 4 -0.67 4.27 -15.34
CA ARG A 4 -1.61 4.14 -14.21
C ARG A 4 -1.11 4.95 -13.00
N ARG A 5 -0.09 5.81 -13.17
CA ARG A 5 0.91 6.22 -12.14
C ARG A 5 0.48 7.38 -11.23
N GLY A 6 -0.82 7.72 -11.14
CA GLY A 6 -1.27 8.87 -10.33
C GLY A 6 -2.64 8.77 -9.65
N HIS A 7 -3.35 7.65 -9.76
CA HIS A 7 -4.79 7.63 -9.45
C HIS A 7 -5.14 7.33 -7.99
N ALA A 8 -4.17 7.04 -7.12
CA ALA A 8 -4.48 6.69 -5.74
C ALA A 8 -4.79 7.92 -4.88
N ILE A 9 -4.29 9.11 -5.20
CA ILE A 9 -4.50 10.33 -4.40
C ILE A 9 -5.02 11.46 -5.27
N VAL A 10 -5.73 12.40 -4.66
CA VAL A 10 -6.06 13.70 -5.26
C VAL A 10 -5.15 14.73 -4.60
N PRO A 11 -4.06 15.18 -5.24
CA PRO A 11 -2.99 15.94 -4.58
C PRO A 11 -3.44 17.27 -3.97
N MET A 12 -4.37 17.95 -4.64
CA MET A 12 -4.94 19.26 -4.23
C MET A 12 -6.02 19.13 -3.16
N MET A 13 -6.39 17.91 -2.79
CA MET A 13 -7.41 17.64 -1.79
C MET A 13 -6.72 17.34 -0.45
N ASP A 14 -7.36 17.75 0.64
CA ASP A 14 -6.85 17.53 1.99
C ASP A 14 -6.84 16.04 2.40
N VAL A 15 -6.14 15.73 3.48
CA VAL A 15 -6.05 14.38 4.06
C VAL A 15 -7.43 13.82 4.41
N GLU A 16 -8.30 14.60 5.04
CA GLU A 16 -9.65 14.15 5.46
C GLU A 16 -10.49 13.68 4.27
N ARG A 17 -10.49 14.47 3.19
CA ARG A 17 -11.26 14.19 1.98
C ARG A 17 -10.62 13.06 1.18
N ASN A 18 -9.29 13.02 1.05
CA ASN A 18 -8.60 11.89 0.40
C ASN A 18 -8.88 10.57 1.12
N PHE A 19 -8.86 10.59 2.45
CA PHE A 19 -9.21 9.44 3.29
C PHE A 19 -10.64 8.95 3.02
N GLY A 20 -11.58 9.86 2.75
CA GLY A 20 -12.97 9.52 2.49
C GLY A 20 -13.27 9.00 1.08
N LEU A 21 -12.34 9.11 0.13
CA LEU A 21 -12.54 8.64 -1.25
C LEU A 21 -12.84 7.13 -1.28
N GLY A 22 -13.73 6.69 -2.16
CA GLY A 22 -14.07 5.27 -2.30
C GLY A 22 -14.84 4.65 -1.13
N ASN A 23 -15.15 5.44 -0.08
CA ASN A 23 -15.88 4.97 1.10
C ASN A 23 -17.27 5.65 1.24
N HIS A 24 -17.91 5.93 0.10
CA HIS A 24 -19.19 6.62 0.04
C HIS A 24 -20.30 5.84 0.75
N GLY A 25 -20.30 4.51 0.77
CA GLY A 25 -21.32 3.74 1.51
C GLY A 25 -21.20 3.82 3.04
N ARG A 26 -20.03 4.16 3.59
CA ARG A 26 -19.79 4.28 5.04
C ARG A 26 -19.91 5.72 5.53
N PHE A 27 -19.42 6.66 4.74
CA PHE A 27 -19.39 8.08 5.08
C PHE A 27 -20.40 8.92 4.29
N ALA A 28 -21.27 8.30 3.49
CA ALA A 28 -22.44 8.94 2.91
C ALA A 28 -23.66 8.00 2.94
N SER A 29 -24.82 8.57 3.21
CA SER A 29 -26.11 7.88 3.11
C SER A 29 -27.04 8.78 2.30
N LEU A 30 -27.67 8.24 1.26
CA LEU A 30 -28.61 8.98 0.40
C LEU A 30 -28.04 10.30 -0.15
N GLY A 31 -26.74 10.34 -0.48
CA GLY A 31 -26.06 11.54 -1.00
C GLY A 31 -25.59 12.55 0.05
N VAL A 32 -25.90 12.34 1.34
CA VAL A 32 -25.44 13.21 2.44
C VAL A 32 -24.13 12.66 3.02
N ILE A 33 -23.06 13.46 2.93
CA ILE A 33 -21.76 13.12 3.52
C ILE A 33 -21.80 13.32 5.03
N LYS A 34 -21.54 12.26 5.79
CA LYS A 34 -21.36 12.29 7.25
C LYS A 34 -20.00 12.87 7.63
N GLY A 35 -19.82 14.17 7.39
CA GLY A 35 -18.57 14.90 7.64
C GLY A 35 -17.97 14.67 9.03
N PRO A 36 -18.74 14.77 10.14
CA PRO A 36 -18.22 14.53 11.48
C PRO A 36 -17.69 13.10 11.70
N GLU A 37 -18.38 12.07 11.16
CA GLU A 37 -17.92 10.68 11.28
C GLU A 37 -16.65 10.44 10.46
N ARG A 38 -16.58 10.95 9.22
CA ARG A 38 -15.39 10.89 8.39
C ARG A 38 -14.20 11.55 9.08
N ARG A 39 -14.39 12.75 9.63
CA ARG A 39 -13.34 13.48 10.37
C ARG A 39 -12.84 12.71 11.57
N ARG A 40 -13.73 12.12 12.38
CA ARG A 40 -13.35 11.27 13.52
C ARG A 40 -12.55 10.06 13.07
N ALA A 41 -12.99 9.37 12.01
CA ALA A 41 -12.26 8.23 11.46
C ALA A 41 -10.89 8.63 10.90
N ALA A 42 -10.80 9.73 10.15
CA ALA A 42 -9.55 10.23 9.60
C ALA A 42 -8.53 10.54 10.70
N LYS A 43 -8.95 11.24 11.77
CA LYS A 43 -8.08 11.51 12.94
C LYS A 43 -7.57 10.23 13.59
N ARG A 44 -8.46 9.26 13.82
CA ARG A 44 -8.08 7.97 14.40
C ARG A 44 -7.02 7.25 13.56
N TYR A 45 -7.20 7.17 12.24
CA TYR A 45 -6.20 6.52 11.38
C TYR A 45 -4.90 7.33 11.23
N VAL A 46 -4.96 8.67 11.32
CA VAL A 46 -3.76 9.51 11.39
C VAL A 46 -2.92 9.15 12.61
N GLU A 47 -3.56 8.91 13.75
CA GLU A 47 -2.90 8.47 14.98
C GLU A 47 -2.40 7.01 14.87
N GLU A 48 -3.28 6.06 14.50
CA GLU A 48 -2.98 4.61 14.42
C GLU A 48 -1.88 4.25 13.41
N LEU A 49 -1.75 5.03 12.33
CA LEU A 49 -0.74 4.81 11.29
C LEU A 49 0.45 5.76 11.43
N HIS A 50 0.48 6.62 12.46
CA HIS A 50 1.50 7.64 12.67
C HIS A 50 1.71 8.50 11.42
N ILE A 51 0.62 9.00 10.85
CA ILE A 51 0.65 9.97 9.76
C ILE A 51 0.94 11.33 10.39
N ARG A 52 1.88 12.09 9.81
CA ARG A 52 2.36 13.36 10.37
C ARG A 52 2.01 14.57 9.49
N PRO A 53 0.72 14.87 9.25
CA PRO A 53 0.35 16.12 8.59
C PRO A 53 0.38 17.29 9.59
N ALA A 54 0.51 18.53 9.13
CA ALA A 54 0.36 19.70 10.00
C ALA A 54 -1.07 19.80 10.57
N ALA A 55 -2.07 19.41 9.76
CA ALA A 55 -3.45 19.19 10.16
C ALA A 55 -4.13 18.21 9.19
N ILE A 56 -5.28 17.64 9.55
CA ILE A 56 -6.08 16.82 8.61
C ILE A 56 -6.60 17.63 7.40
N GLY A 57 -6.55 18.96 7.48
CA GLY A 57 -6.83 19.89 6.38
C GLY A 57 -5.63 20.17 5.47
N THR A 58 -4.45 19.59 5.75
CA THR A 58 -3.27 19.71 4.88
C THR A 58 -3.54 19.00 3.56
N GLU A 59 -3.23 19.66 2.44
CA GLU A 59 -3.30 19.05 1.11
C GLU A 59 -2.32 17.88 0.97
N MET A 60 -2.75 16.81 0.31
CA MET A 60 -1.92 15.60 0.12
C MET A 60 -0.57 15.89 -0.52
N ARG A 61 -0.50 16.83 -1.47
CA ARG A 61 0.76 17.22 -2.13
C ARG A 61 1.83 17.75 -1.17
N ASN A 62 1.44 18.21 0.02
CA ASN A 62 2.35 18.74 1.03
C ASN A 62 2.81 17.68 2.04
N LEU A 63 2.34 16.43 1.93
CA LEU A 63 2.82 15.30 2.72
C LEU A 63 4.02 14.65 2.02
N SER A 64 4.94 14.09 2.81
CA SER A 64 5.96 13.19 2.25
C SER A 64 5.31 11.95 1.61
N GLY A 65 5.97 11.33 0.63
CA GLY A 65 5.45 10.13 -0.05
C GLY A 65 5.04 9.02 0.92
N GLY A 66 5.83 8.80 1.99
CA GLY A 66 5.48 7.88 3.08
C GLY A 66 4.16 8.20 3.76
N ASN A 67 3.93 9.48 4.09
CA ASN A 67 2.67 9.92 4.69
C ASN A 67 1.50 9.83 3.70
N GLN A 68 1.73 10.16 2.42
CA GLN A 68 0.72 10.00 1.37
C GLN A 68 0.27 8.53 1.26
N GLN A 69 1.22 7.60 1.24
CA GLN A 69 0.94 6.17 1.16
C GLN A 69 0.17 5.66 2.38
N LYS A 70 0.53 6.11 3.60
CA LYS A 70 -0.24 5.77 4.81
C LYS A 70 -1.68 6.27 4.75
N VAL A 71 -1.94 7.46 4.20
CA VAL A 71 -3.32 7.95 4.01
C VAL A 71 -4.10 7.06 3.04
N VAL A 72 -3.46 6.60 1.95
CA VAL A 72 -4.07 5.65 1.00
C VAL A 72 -4.40 4.33 1.69
N ILE A 73 -3.48 3.78 2.50
CA ILE A 73 -3.71 2.56 3.26
C ILE A 73 -4.85 2.76 4.28
N ALA A 74 -4.84 3.87 5.03
CA ALA A 74 -5.91 4.23 5.97
C ALA A 74 -7.29 4.23 5.34
N ARG A 75 -7.42 4.82 4.15
CA ARG A 75 -8.67 4.85 3.37
C ARG A 75 -9.20 3.44 3.12
N TRP A 76 -8.34 2.51 2.71
CA TRP A 76 -8.74 1.13 2.44
C TRP A 76 -9.05 0.36 3.72
N LEU A 77 -8.30 0.57 4.80
CA LEU A 77 -8.62 -0.03 6.10
C LEU A 77 -10.00 0.42 6.60
N ALA A 78 -10.35 1.68 6.35
CA ALA A 78 -11.65 2.22 6.73
C ALA A 78 -12.83 1.58 5.99
N THR A 79 -12.62 0.84 4.90
CA THR A 79 -13.70 0.08 4.23
C THR A 79 -13.98 -1.27 4.92
N GLY A 80 -13.09 -1.72 5.82
CA GLY A 80 -13.13 -3.07 6.38
C GLY A 80 -12.56 -4.13 5.43
N ALA A 81 -11.76 -3.71 4.43
CA ALA A 81 -11.06 -4.63 3.54
C ALA A 81 -10.16 -5.59 4.33
N ARG A 82 -10.18 -6.87 3.93
CA ARG A 82 -9.29 -7.92 4.45
C ARG A 82 -8.32 -8.46 3.38
N VAL A 83 -8.44 -7.99 2.14
CA VAL A 83 -7.60 -8.38 1.01
C VAL A 83 -7.11 -7.11 0.34
N PHE A 84 -5.81 -6.98 0.16
CA PHE A 84 -5.16 -5.79 -0.39
C PHE A 84 -4.27 -6.17 -1.58
N LEU A 85 -4.35 -5.36 -2.63
CA LEU A 85 -3.42 -5.39 -3.76
C LEU A 85 -2.56 -4.12 -3.69
N PHE A 86 -1.25 -4.31 -3.57
CA PHE A 86 -0.27 -3.24 -3.58
C PHE A 86 0.57 -3.34 -4.85
N ASP A 87 0.51 -2.31 -5.68
CA ASP A 87 1.35 -2.18 -6.88
C ASP A 87 2.41 -1.12 -6.58
N GLU A 88 3.67 -1.53 -6.47
CA GLU A 88 4.83 -0.70 -6.16
C GLU A 88 4.63 0.15 -4.87
N PRO A 89 4.35 -0.49 -3.71
CA PRO A 89 3.85 0.19 -2.51
C PRO A 89 4.79 1.24 -1.92
N THR A 90 6.08 1.20 -2.25
CA THR A 90 7.05 2.19 -1.76
C THR A 90 7.72 3.03 -2.84
N ARG A 91 7.21 2.97 -4.07
CA ARG A 91 7.71 3.82 -5.16
C ARG A 91 7.47 5.30 -4.85
N GLY A 92 8.50 6.13 -5.04
CA GLY A 92 8.44 7.56 -4.73
C GLY A 92 8.50 7.89 -3.23
N ILE A 93 8.77 6.89 -2.38
CA ILE A 93 9.02 7.07 -0.95
C ILE A 93 10.53 7.04 -0.69
N ASP A 94 11.01 7.98 0.12
CA ASP A 94 12.40 8.01 0.56
C ASP A 94 12.80 6.73 1.30
N VAL A 95 14.05 6.29 1.13
CA VAL A 95 14.58 5.04 1.71
C VAL A 95 14.37 4.97 3.23
N GLY A 96 14.52 6.09 3.94
CA GLY A 96 14.30 6.14 5.39
C GLY A 96 12.83 5.94 5.80
N ALA A 97 11.89 6.32 4.93
CA ALA A 97 10.45 6.20 5.18
C ALA A 97 9.86 4.85 4.70
N LYS A 98 10.54 4.12 3.80
CA LYS A 98 10.09 2.79 3.32
C LYS A 98 9.91 1.80 4.47
N ALA A 99 10.81 1.83 5.45
CA ALA A 99 10.77 0.94 6.62
C ALA A 99 9.46 1.04 7.41
N GLU A 100 8.88 2.24 7.52
CA GLU A 100 7.59 2.44 8.19
C GLU A 100 6.43 1.82 7.41
N ILE A 101 6.47 1.87 6.07
CA ILE A 101 5.47 1.21 5.21
C ILE A 101 5.61 -0.30 5.33
N TYR A 102 6.83 -0.84 5.32
CA TYR A 102 7.05 -2.28 5.49
C TYR A 102 6.58 -2.78 6.85
N ALA A 103 6.81 -2.02 7.92
CA ALA A 103 6.29 -2.35 9.24
C ALA A 103 4.75 -2.37 9.25
N LEU A 104 4.12 -1.38 8.60
CA LEU A 104 2.67 -1.33 8.46
C LEU A 104 2.11 -2.53 7.69
N LEU A 105 2.68 -2.87 6.53
CA LEU A 105 2.23 -4.01 5.72
C LEU A 105 2.36 -5.34 6.49
N ARG A 106 3.48 -5.53 7.20
CA ARG A 106 3.69 -6.71 8.05
C ARG A 106 2.68 -6.78 9.19
N ARG A 107 2.37 -5.65 9.85
CA ARG A 107 1.33 -5.58 10.87
C ARG A 107 -0.04 -5.97 10.31
N LEU A 108 -0.42 -5.42 9.15
CA LEU A 108 -1.68 -5.78 8.51
C LEU A 108 -1.78 -7.28 8.21
N ALA A 109 -0.69 -7.88 7.71
CA ALA A 109 -0.65 -9.31 7.47
C ALA A 109 -0.78 -10.12 8.77
N ALA A 110 -0.09 -9.69 9.84
CA ALA A 110 -0.18 -10.31 11.17
C ALA A 110 -1.59 -10.21 11.78
N ASP A 111 -2.31 -9.11 11.50
CA ASP A 111 -3.70 -8.89 11.90
C ASP A 111 -4.71 -9.68 11.05
N GLY A 112 -4.23 -10.55 10.15
CA GLY A 112 -5.05 -11.47 9.36
C GLY A 112 -5.49 -10.95 7.99
N ALA A 113 -4.92 -9.84 7.51
CA ALA A 113 -5.15 -9.38 6.15
C ALA A 113 -4.34 -10.21 5.13
N ALA A 114 -4.94 -10.49 3.98
CA ALA A 114 -4.24 -11.05 2.83
C ALA A 114 -3.67 -9.93 1.96
N LEU A 115 -2.37 -9.96 1.68
CA LEU A 115 -1.68 -8.97 0.86
C LEU A 115 -1.12 -9.64 -0.39
N LEU A 116 -1.45 -9.10 -1.56
CA LEU A 116 -0.76 -9.35 -2.83
C LEU A 116 0.07 -8.11 -3.16
N VAL A 117 1.40 -8.26 -3.16
CA VAL A 117 2.33 -7.17 -3.46
C VAL A 117 3.01 -7.44 -4.79
N VAL A 118 2.98 -6.44 -5.66
CA VAL A 118 3.74 -6.39 -6.92
C VAL A 118 4.83 -5.34 -6.73
N SER A 119 6.08 -5.73 -6.97
CA SER A 119 7.23 -4.86 -6.80
C SER A 119 8.34 -5.28 -7.75
N SER A 120 9.06 -4.30 -8.29
CA SER A 120 10.31 -4.52 -9.00
C SER A 120 11.54 -4.51 -8.08
N GLU A 121 11.37 -4.14 -6.80
CA GLU A 121 12.45 -4.14 -5.80
C GLU A 121 12.48 -5.47 -5.03
N LEU A 122 13.41 -6.37 -5.40
CA LEU A 122 13.56 -7.66 -4.71
C LEU A 122 13.77 -7.56 -3.18
N PRO A 123 14.55 -6.60 -2.64
CA PRO A 123 14.68 -6.43 -1.20
C PRO A 123 13.34 -6.18 -0.49
N GLU A 124 12.42 -5.46 -1.14
CA GLU A 124 11.07 -5.19 -0.61
C GLU A 124 10.29 -6.50 -0.46
N LEU A 125 10.27 -7.33 -1.51
CA LEU A 125 9.56 -8.61 -1.52
C LEU A 125 10.10 -9.56 -0.45
N LEU A 126 11.44 -9.67 -0.34
CA LEU A 126 12.08 -10.52 0.67
C LEU A 126 11.79 -10.06 2.11
N LEU A 127 11.55 -8.77 2.32
CA LEU A 127 11.30 -8.21 3.65
C LEU A 127 9.85 -8.41 4.13
N ILE A 128 8.88 -8.45 3.21
CA ILE A 128 7.44 -8.39 3.57
C ILE A 128 6.63 -9.62 3.16
N CYS A 129 7.05 -10.38 2.16
CA CYS A 129 6.24 -11.48 1.61
C CYS A 129 6.56 -12.81 2.30
N HIS A 130 5.54 -13.64 2.53
CA HIS A 130 5.74 -15.02 2.97
C HIS A 130 6.10 -15.97 1.82
N ARG A 131 5.65 -15.64 0.60
CA ARG A 131 5.86 -16.39 -0.63
C ARG A 131 6.05 -15.40 -1.77
N ILE A 132 6.90 -15.75 -2.74
CA ILE A 132 7.22 -14.89 -3.88
C ILE A 132 6.89 -15.65 -5.16
N GLY A 133 6.08 -15.02 -6.02
CA GLY A 133 5.72 -15.54 -7.34
C GLY A 133 6.57 -14.88 -8.42
N ILE A 134 7.11 -15.69 -9.33
CA ILE A 134 7.83 -15.23 -10.52
C ILE A 134 6.86 -15.27 -11.69
N VAL A 135 6.69 -14.14 -12.37
CA VAL A 135 5.79 -13.99 -13.51
C VAL A 135 6.60 -13.65 -14.75
N SER A 136 6.46 -14.44 -15.82
CA SER A 136 7.09 -14.19 -17.11
C SER A 136 6.17 -14.65 -18.25
N GLY A 137 6.08 -13.85 -19.31
CA GLY A 137 5.17 -14.09 -20.45
C GLY A 137 3.69 -14.11 -20.05
N GLY A 138 3.30 -13.32 -19.05
CA GLY A 138 1.92 -13.24 -18.56
C GLY A 138 1.43 -14.45 -17.75
N ARG A 139 2.34 -15.35 -17.34
CA ARG A 139 2.03 -16.54 -16.54
C ARG A 139 2.87 -16.57 -15.28
N VAL A 140 2.29 -17.08 -14.19
CA VAL A 140 3.05 -17.44 -12.98
C VAL A 140 3.87 -18.68 -13.32
N ARG A 141 5.19 -18.51 -13.37
CA ARG A 141 6.13 -19.58 -13.68
C ARG A 141 6.45 -20.42 -12.45
N LYS A 142 6.67 -19.74 -11.32
CA LYS A 142 7.04 -20.39 -10.07
C LYS A 142 6.53 -19.61 -8.88
N ILE A 143 6.24 -20.31 -7.78
CA ILE A 143 6.01 -19.72 -6.47
C ILE A 143 6.94 -20.40 -5.49
N VAL A 144 7.74 -19.62 -4.77
CA VAL A 144 8.67 -20.10 -3.75
C VAL A 144 8.28 -19.60 -2.37
N ALA A 145 8.60 -20.37 -1.34
CA ALA A 145 8.54 -19.90 0.04
C ALA A 145 9.67 -18.88 0.27
N ASN A 146 9.38 -17.80 0.99
CA ASN A 146 10.39 -16.85 1.42
C ASN A 146 10.95 -17.29 2.78
N ASP A 147 11.84 -18.28 2.75
CA ASP A 147 12.53 -18.80 3.93
C ASP A 147 13.95 -18.21 4.04
N ALA A 148 14.68 -18.57 5.11
CA ALA A 148 16.03 -18.08 5.36
C ALA A 148 17.05 -18.42 4.24
N GLY A 149 16.71 -19.36 3.34
CA GLY A 149 17.53 -19.72 2.20
C GLY A 149 17.26 -18.89 0.94
N LEU A 150 16.21 -18.07 0.90
CA LEU A 150 15.87 -17.28 -0.28
C LEU A 150 16.61 -15.92 -0.25
N THR A 151 17.57 -15.75 -1.17
CA THR A 151 18.30 -14.48 -1.36
C THR A 151 17.91 -13.81 -2.68
N GLU A 152 18.31 -12.55 -2.86
CA GLU A 152 18.10 -11.82 -4.11
C GLU A 152 18.73 -12.55 -5.31
N GLU A 153 19.98 -13.01 -5.16
CA GLU A 153 20.69 -13.74 -6.20
C GLU A 153 19.98 -15.04 -6.57
N ARG A 154 19.43 -15.75 -5.57
CA ARG A 154 18.63 -16.97 -5.81
C ARG A 154 17.34 -16.67 -6.55
N LEU A 155 16.65 -15.58 -6.19
CA LEU A 155 15.43 -15.15 -6.90
C LEU A 155 15.74 -14.78 -8.36
N ILE A 156 16.81 -14.03 -8.61
CA ILE A 156 17.25 -13.66 -9.96
C ILE A 156 17.58 -14.91 -10.78
N ALA A 157 18.35 -15.85 -10.20
CA ALA A 157 18.70 -17.10 -10.87
C ALA A 157 17.48 -17.96 -11.21
N LEU A 158 16.47 -17.96 -10.33
CA LEU A 158 15.19 -18.64 -10.61
C LEU A 158 14.42 -17.97 -11.73
N ALA A 159 14.38 -16.63 -11.77
CA ALA A 159 13.69 -15.90 -12.83
C ALA A 159 14.35 -16.12 -14.20
N ALA A 160 15.68 -16.01 -14.27
CA ALA A 160 16.43 -16.20 -15.52
C ALA A 160 16.30 -17.60 -16.14
N ARG A 161 16.11 -18.64 -15.31
CA ARG A 161 15.90 -20.01 -15.80
C ARG A 161 14.53 -20.20 -16.46
N GLU A 162 13.52 -19.48 -16.01
CA GLU A 162 12.16 -19.58 -16.54
C GLU A 162 11.98 -18.78 -17.84
N ASP A 163 12.82 -17.78 -18.09
CA ASP A 163 12.81 -17.03 -19.37
C ASP A 163 13.38 -17.85 -20.54
N ASN A 164 14.20 -18.87 -20.25
CA ASN A 164 14.79 -19.77 -21.25
C ASN A 164 13.94 -21.03 -21.52
N SER A 165 12.70 -21.11 -21.00
CA SER A 165 11.77 -22.25 -21.13
C SER A 165 10.39 -21.87 -21.65
#